data_AF-A0A7S3P994-F1
#
_entry.id   AF-A0A7S3P994-F1
#
_cell.length_a   1.000
_cell.length_b   1.000
_cell.length_c   1.000
_cell.angle_alpha   90.00
_cell.angle_beta   90.00
_cell.angle_gamma   90.00
#
_symmetry.space_group_name_H-M   'P 1'
#
loop_
_entity.id
_entity.type
_entity.pdbx_description
1 polymer ?
#
loop_
_entity_poly.entity_id
_entity_poly.type
_entity_poly.pdbx_seq_one_letter_code
_entity_poly.pdbx_strand_id
1 'polypeptide(L)'
;SGHSSTADDLKGLVVAPIVVEQDSRQDDPNFERDSGSWTQIVRPEHSGGLSVQIRFLRGVTKAREAQVLGLAEDSPKIVCIQFRFLNAKADSTIIRRLRILQKSSSASGSMIAPRKVVAPPEIEQLGPGQQTDCVVGVEFTSPSDRDGSLQVKFDIKFGSGAMPVDIRPSLGDLILPCKRSSSDFDTQMGRLHGFQRVESSIKAEWEGLAQLILEAAALTKIKGSPSDHLRFVGTLPASSDTVYVSVKQGSSAHKLVVCSDNALAANSLVNVLKRAIS
;
A
#
# COMPACT_ATOMS: atom_id res chain seq x y z
N SER A 1 21.41 56.40 40.92
CA SER A 1 20.07 55.91 40.56
C SER A 1 19.81 56.29 39.11
N GLY A 2 19.69 55.30 38.23
CA GLY A 2 19.44 55.48 36.80
C GLY A 2 19.23 54.13 36.15
N HIS A 3 18.02 53.60 36.25
CA HIS A 3 17.59 52.39 35.56
C HIS A 3 17.09 52.74 34.15
N SER A 4 17.61 52.04 33.16
CA SER A 4 17.10 51.94 31.77
C SER A 4 17.54 50.55 31.30
N SER A 5 16.75 49.53 31.62
CA SER A 5 15.66 48.93 30.84
C SER A 5 16.13 48.28 29.54
N THR A 6 16.34 46.97 29.61
CA THR A 6 16.70 46.01 28.55
C THR A 6 15.60 45.81 27.49
N ALA A 7 14.66 46.75 27.34
CA ALA A 7 13.45 46.58 26.55
C ALA A 7 13.50 47.21 25.14
N ASP A 8 14.57 47.91 24.78
CA ASP A 8 14.70 48.52 23.43
C ASP A 8 15.44 47.66 22.40
N ASP A 9 16.05 46.54 22.79
CA ASP A 9 16.88 45.69 21.90
C ASP A 9 16.09 44.63 21.08
N LEU A 10 14.75 44.65 21.11
CA LEU A 10 13.91 43.67 20.40
C LEU A 10 13.07 44.25 19.25
N LYS A 11 13.23 45.54 18.93
CA LYS A 11 12.58 46.16 17.76
C LYS A 11 13.34 45.84 16.47
N GLY A 12 13.19 44.60 16.00
CA GLY A 12 13.77 44.14 14.74
C GLY A 12 13.53 42.66 14.43
N LEU A 13 13.05 41.87 15.40
CA LEU A 13 12.75 40.45 15.26
C LEU A 13 11.25 40.20 15.02
N VAL A 14 10.68 40.84 14.02
CA VAL A 14 9.37 40.44 13.48
C VAL A 14 9.64 39.74 12.16
N VAL A 15 9.80 38.42 12.23
CA VAL A 15 9.78 37.57 11.04
C VAL A 15 8.38 37.64 10.49
N ALA A 16 8.22 38.23 9.30
CA ALA A 16 6.95 38.24 8.60
C ALA A 16 6.42 36.79 8.48
N PRO A 17 5.11 36.55 8.67
CA PRO A 17 4.55 35.22 8.51
C PRO A 17 4.87 34.75 7.09
N ILE A 18 5.51 33.59 7.00
CA ILE A 18 5.73 32.90 5.73
C ILE A 18 4.34 32.69 5.14
N VAL A 19 4.03 33.42 4.07
CA VAL A 19 2.89 33.14 3.22
C VAL A 19 3.21 31.81 2.56
N VAL A 20 2.64 30.73 3.11
CA VAL A 20 2.65 29.44 2.46
C VAL A 20 1.72 29.59 1.27
N GLU A 21 2.30 29.82 0.08
CA GLU A 21 1.58 29.67 -1.17
C GLU A 21 0.94 28.29 -1.16
N GLN A 22 -0.38 28.29 -1.24
CA GLN A 22 -1.24 27.13 -1.13
C GLN A 22 -1.22 26.35 -2.46
N ASP A 23 -0.02 26.03 -2.95
CA ASP A 23 0.14 25.00 -3.96
C ASP A 23 -0.18 23.67 -3.29
N SER A 24 -1.23 23.02 -3.78
CA SER A 24 -1.71 21.71 -3.33
C SER A 24 -0.55 20.73 -3.14
N ARG A 25 -0.16 20.48 -1.89
CA ARG A 25 0.93 19.57 -1.51
C ARG A 25 0.56 18.14 -1.86
N GLN A 26 0.85 17.76 -3.11
CA GLN A 26 0.77 16.39 -3.59
C GLN A 26 1.77 15.46 -2.86
N ASP A 27 2.69 16.04 -2.07
CA ASP A 27 3.75 15.36 -1.33
C ASP A 27 3.44 15.14 0.16
N ASP A 28 2.26 15.53 0.67
CA ASP A 28 1.92 15.22 2.06
C ASP A 28 1.41 13.76 2.19
N PRO A 29 1.93 12.98 3.17
CA PRO A 29 1.47 11.62 3.46
C PRO A 29 -0.03 11.55 3.75
N ASN A 30 -0.74 10.66 3.05
CA ASN A 30 -2.16 10.41 3.27
C ASN A 30 -2.45 8.90 3.24
N PHE A 31 -2.80 8.32 4.39
CA PHE A 31 -3.06 6.89 4.53
C PHE A 31 -4.22 6.37 3.67
N GLU A 32 -5.26 7.16 3.40
CA GLU A 32 -6.38 6.70 2.59
C GLU A 32 -6.04 6.72 1.11
N ARG A 33 -5.32 7.74 0.64
CA ARG A 33 -4.87 7.86 -0.76
C ARG A 33 -3.73 6.90 -1.08
N ASP A 34 -2.79 6.74 -0.16
CA ASP A 34 -1.51 6.07 -0.40
C ASP A 34 -1.50 4.63 0.12
N SER A 35 -2.64 3.95 0.12
CA SER A 35 -2.74 2.56 0.58
C SER A 35 -3.64 1.70 -0.30
N GLY A 36 -3.47 0.38 -0.23
CA GLY A 36 -4.44 -0.55 -0.79
C GLY A 36 -5.74 -0.64 0.04
N SER A 37 -6.69 -1.43 -0.44
CA SER A 37 -7.95 -1.70 0.26
C SER A 37 -7.74 -2.52 1.53
N TRP A 38 -8.60 -2.31 2.53
CA TRP A 38 -8.61 -3.11 3.76
C TRP A 38 -8.98 -4.57 3.48
N THR A 39 -8.18 -5.50 4.02
CA THR A 39 -8.41 -6.93 3.97
C THR A 39 -8.55 -7.50 5.37
N GLN A 40 -9.66 -8.19 5.65
CA GLN A 40 -9.89 -8.84 6.94
C GLN A 40 -9.05 -10.12 7.06
N ILE A 41 -8.13 -10.15 8.02
CA ILE A 41 -7.22 -11.28 8.27
C ILE A 41 -7.57 -12.05 9.54
N VAL A 42 -8.29 -11.44 10.48
CA VAL A 42 -8.88 -12.11 11.64
C VAL A 42 -10.33 -11.68 11.74
N ARG A 43 -11.22 -12.68 11.77
CA ARG A 43 -12.65 -12.42 11.93
C ARG A 43 -13.04 -12.48 13.41
N PRO A 44 -13.91 -11.57 13.90
CA PRO A 44 -14.27 -11.52 15.31
C PRO A 44 -14.92 -12.81 15.81
N GLU A 45 -15.70 -13.50 14.98
CA GLU A 45 -16.30 -14.81 15.27
C GLU A 45 -15.30 -15.94 15.56
N HIS A 46 -14.02 -15.79 15.21
CA HIS A 46 -12.98 -16.81 15.42
C HIS A 46 -11.94 -16.42 16.49
N SER A 47 -12.06 -15.24 17.08
CA SER A 47 -11.04 -14.63 17.94
C SER A 47 -11.62 -14.04 19.22
N GLY A 48 -12.83 -14.47 19.60
CA GLY A 48 -13.54 -13.92 20.75
C GLY A 48 -13.80 -12.43 20.59
N GLY A 49 -14.20 -11.97 19.40
CA GLY A 49 -14.58 -10.60 19.10
C GLY A 49 -13.47 -9.66 18.64
N LEU A 50 -12.21 -10.12 18.48
CA LEU A 50 -11.16 -9.31 17.88
C LEU A 50 -11.25 -9.33 16.35
N SER A 51 -11.60 -8.21 15.73
CA SER A 51 -11.45 -8.05 14.28
C SER A 51 -10.09 -7.44 13.95
N VAL A 52 -9.39 -8.01 12.97
CA VAL A 52 -8.13 -7.46 12.46
C VAL A 52 -8.18 -7.35 10.96
N GLN A 53 -7.93 -6.14 10.48
CA GLN A 53 -7.79 -5.82 9.07
C GLN A 53 -6.38 -5.30 8.79
N ILE A 54 -5.93 -5.48 7.56
CA ILE A 54 -4.66 -4.90 7.08
C ILE A 54 -4.83 -4.21 5.74
N ARG A 55 -3.92 -3.29 5.46
CA ARG A 55 -3.65 -2.80 4.11
C ARG A 55 -2.17 -2.50 3.94
N PHE A 56 -1.70 -2.50 2.71
CA PHE A 56 -0.32 -2.17 2.37
C PHE A 56 -0.19 -0.67 2.07
N LEU A 57 0.79 -0.03 2.72
CA LEU A 57 1.12 1.37 2.47
C LEU A 57 1.98 1.48 1.20
N ARG A 58 1.76 2.55 0.45
CA ARG A 58 2.37 2.86 -0.84
C ARG A 58 2.88 4.30 -0.84
N GLY A 59 3.60 4.67 -1.91
CA GLY A 59 4.00 6.05 -2.18
C GLY A 59 4.69 6.76 -1.00
N VAL A 60 4.35 8.04 -0.83
CA VAL A 60 4.99 8.92 0.17
C VAL A 60 4.68 8.48 1.60
N THR A 61 3.47 7.97 1.86
CA THR A 61 3.10 7.43 3.18
C THR A 61 3.97 6.24 3.55
N LYS A 62 4.23 5.30 2.62
CA LYS A 62 5.16 4.19 2.87
C LYS A 62 6.56 4.69 3.21
N ALA A 63 7.09 5.63 2.44
CA ALA A 63 8.45 6.16 2.63
C ALA A 63 8.59 6.80 4.02
N ARG A 64 7.63 7.64 4.42
CA ARG A 64 7.61 8.24 5.76
C ARG A 64 7.54 7.20 6.87
N GLU A 65 6.63 6.24 6.78
CA GLU A 65 6.49 5.23 7.83
C GLU A 65 7.73 4.32 7.91
N ALA A 66 8.35 4.00 6.78
CA ALA A 66 9.64 3.30 6.77
C ALA A 66 10.73 4.09 7.50
N GLN A 67 10.82 5.40 7.26
CA GLN A 67 11.75 6.30 7.96
C GLN A 67 11.52 6.28 9.47
N VAL A 68 10.27 6.46 9.91
CA VAL A 68 9.88 6.47 11.34
C VAL A 68 10.26 5.16 12.02
N LEU A 69 10.17 4.03 11.32
CA LEU A 69 10.53 2.71 11.81
C LEU A 69 12.04 2.40 11.73
N GLY A 70 12.86 3.35 11.27
CA GLY A 70 14.32 3.14 11.09
C GLY A 70 14.64 2.12 10.00
N LEU A 71 13.86 2.13 8.92
CA LEU A 71 14.03 1.32 7.72
C LEU A 71 14.39 2.21 6.52
N ALA A 72 14.97 1.64 5.47
CA ALA A 72 15.34 2.39 4.27
C ALA A 72 14.10 2.77 3.44
N GLU A 73 13.87 4.08 3.29
CA GLU A 73 12.64 4.69 2.75
C GLU A 73 12.26 4.18 1.34
N ASP A 74 13.25 4.14 0.44
CA ASP A 74 13.05 3.83 -0.98
C ASP A 74 13.37 2.38 -1.35
N SER A 75 13.58 1.50 -0.36
CA SER A 75 13.92 0.12 -0.67
C SER A 75 12.72 -0.66 -1.23
N PRO A 76 12.86 -1.33 -2.39
CA PRO A 76 11.82 -2.21 -2.92
C PRO A 76 11.67 -3.50 -2.10
N LYS A 77 12.57 -3.75 -1.15
CA LYS A 77 12.51 -4.87 -0.19
C LYS A 77 11.63 -4.57 1.01
N ILE A 78 11.25 -3.29 1.21
CA ILE A 78 10.52 -2.85 2.38
C ILE A 78 9.04 -2.68 2.06
N VAL A 79 8.23 -3.36 2.87
CA VAL A 79 6.78 -3.28 2.88
C VAL A 79 6.34 -2.73 4.24
N CYS A 80 5.48 -1.72 4.23
CA CYS A 80 4.83 -1.21 5.44
C CYS A 80 3.36 -1.66 5.42
N ILE A 81 2.93 -2.29 6.50
CA ILE A 81 1.60 -2.86 6.64
C ILE A 81 0.89 -2.09 7.75
N GLN A 82 -0.22 -1.45 7.42
CA GLN A 82 -1.09 -0.87 8.42
C GLN A 82 -2.04 -1.96 8.92
N PHE A 83 -2.05 -2.17 10.23
CA PHE A 83 -2.99 -3.01 10.93
C PHE A 83 -4.07 -2.13 11.55
N ARG A 84 -5.30 -2.64 11.54
CA ARG A 84 -6.45 -2.08 12.22
C ARG A 84 -7.04 -3.14 13.13
N PHE A 85 -7.08 -2.84 14.42
CA PHE A 85 -7.64 -3.69 15.46
C PHE A 85 -8.96 -3.10 15.91
N LEU A 86 -10.01 -3.91 15.94
CA LEU A 86 -11.34 -3.53 16.43
C LEU A 86 -11.81 -4.55 17.46
N ASN A 87 -12.26 -4.08 18.62
CA ASN A 87 -12.98 -4.90 19.57
C ASN A 87 -14.47 -4.92 19.22
N ALA A 88 -14.91 -5.98 18.57
CA ALA A 88 -16.30 -6.20 18.15
C ALA A 88 -17.11 -7.05 19.15
N LYS A 89 -16.66 -7.18 20.40
CA LYS A 89 -17.40 -7.93 21.41
C LYS A 89 -18.70 -7.22 21.81
N ALA A 90 -19.81 -7.96 21.77
CA ALA A 90 -21.11 -7.47 22.21
C ALA A 90 -21.25 -7.41 23.74
N ASP A 91 -20.44 -8.19 24.48
CA ASP A 91 -20.51 -8.33 25.93
C ASP A 91 -19.83 -7.20 26.72
N SER A 92 -19.40 -6.14 26.03
CA SER A 92 -18.68 -5.00 26.62
C SER A 92 -17.38 -5.36 27.35
N THR A 93 -16.76 -6.51 27.07
CA THR A 93 -15.47 -6.87 27.67
C THR A 93 -14.28 -6.27 26.91
N ILE A 94 -13.23 -5.93 27.66
CA ILE A 94 -11.99 -5.32 27.15
C ILE A 94 -11.07 -6.41 26.59
N ILE A 95 -10.43 -6.13 25.46
CA ILE A 95 -9.30 -6.93 24.95
C ILE A 95 -8.01 -6.31 25.48
N ARG A 96 -7.10 -7.12 26.04
CA ARG A 96 -5.86 -6.63 26.65
C ARG A 96 -4.63 -7.23 25.99
N ARG A 97 -3.47 -6.59 26.19
CA ARG A 97 -2.14 -7.10 25.81
C ARG A 97 -2.04 -7.51 24.34
N LEU A 98 -2.53 -6.65 23.46
CA LEU A 98 -2.54 -6.92 22.03
C LEU A 98 -1.13 -6.69 21.44
N ARG A 99 -0.58 -7.72 20.80
CA ARG A 99 0.78 -7.72 20.25
C ARG A 99 0.85 -8.43 18.90
N ILE A 100 1.70 -7.91 18.03
CA ILE A 100 2.07 -8.56 16.78
C ILE A 100 3.45 -9.18 16.97
N LEU A 101 3.55 -10.51 16.90
CA LEU A 101 4.83 -11.21 17.01
C LEU A 101 5.16 -11.89 15.69
N GLN A 102 6.35 -11.65 15.14
CA GLN A 102 6.82 -12.39 13.97
C GLN A 102 7.06 -13.85 14.37
N LYS A 103 6.50 -14.79 13.60
CA LYS A 103 6.92 -16.20 13.67
C LYS A 103 8.17 -16.38 12.82
N SER A 104 9.14 -17.13 13.32
CA SER A 104 10.26 -17.57 12.51
C SER A 104 9.71 -18.34 11.30
N SER A 105 9.94 -17.79 10.12
CA SER A 105 9.58 -18.46 8.87
C SER A 105 10.85 -19.12 8.35
N SER A 106 10.97 -20.43 8.50
CA SER A 106 11.89 -21.20 7.67
C SER A 106 11.42 -21.08 6.23
N ALA A 107 12.20 -20.43 5.37
CA ALA A 107 11.90 -20.29 3.96
C ALA A 107 11.71 -21.69 3.34
N SER A 108 10.47 -22.07 3.07
CA SER A 108 10.16 -23.30 2.35
C SER A 108 9.98 -22.97 0.86
N GLY A 109 10.87 -23.46 0.00
CA GLY A 109 10.74 -23.34 -1.46
C GLY A 109 11.09 -21.95 -2.01
N SER A 110 10.29 -21.46 -2.96
CA SER A 110 10.50 -20.22 -3.74
C SER A 110 10.05 -18.93 -3.02
N MET A 111 9.84 -18.99 -1.70
CA MET A 111 9.32 -17.87 -0.91
C MET A 111 10.45 -17.02 -0.34
N ILE A 112 10.34 -15.71 -0.49
CA ILE A 112 11.27 -14.72 0.05
C ILE A 112 10.86 -14.41 1.49
N ALA A 113 11.75 -14.72 2.43
CA ALA A 113 11.50 -14.54 3.85
C ALA A 113 11.82 -13.11 4.33
N PRO A 114 11.24 -12.68 5.46
CA PRO A 114 11.62 -11.44 6.12
C PRO A 114 13.05 -11.54 6.67
N ARG A 115 13.85 -10.50 6.43
CA ARG A 115 15.15 -10.27 7.05
C ARG A 115 15.01 -9.55 8.39
N LYS A 116 14.13 -8.54 8.45
CA LYS A 116 13.87 -7.71 9.63
C LYS A 116 12.39 -7.36 9.70
N VAL A 117 11.83 -7.40 10.90
CA VAL A 117 10.48 -6.92 11.18
C VAL A 117 10.56 -5.92 12.32
N VAL A 118 9.90 -4.78 12.14
CA VAL A 118 9.71 -3.77 13.18
C VAL A 118 8.24 -3.76 13.54
N ALA A 119 7.90 -4.38 14.67
CA ALA A 119 6.54 -4.43 15.20
C ALA A 119 6.27 -3.21 16.10
N PRO A 120 5.01 -2.72 16.14
CA PRO A 120 4.63 -1.62 17.02
C PRO A 120 4.63 -2.05 18.49
N PRO A 121 4.61 -1.08 19.43
CA PRO A 121 4.43 -1.36 20.85
C PRO A 121 3.14 -2.13 21.16
N GLU A 122 3.12 -2.79 22.32
CA GLU A 122 1.93 -3.48 22.83
C GLU A 122 0.78 -2.49 23.06
N ILE A 123 -0.42 -2.86 22.60
CA ILE A 123 -1.65 -2.14 22.94
C ILE A 123 -2.20 -2.76 24.22
N GLU A 124 -2.11 -2.03 25.33
CA GLU A 124 -2.45 -2.55 26.65
C GLU A 124 -3.92 -2.94 26.78
N GLN A 125 -4.82 -2.13 26.22
CA GLN A 125 -6.26 -2.30 26.26
C GLN A 125 -6.95 -1.74 25.02
N LEU A 126 -7.99 -2.45 24.58
CA LEU A 126 -8.91 -2.04 23.53
C LEU A 126 -10.34 -2.26 24.06
N GLY A 127 -11.00 -1.17 24.41
CA GLY A 127 -12.36 -1.16 24.94
C GLY A 127 -13.41 -1.61 23.91
N PRO A 128 -14.65 -1.90 24.33
CA PRO A 128 -15.72 -2.34 23.44
C PRO A 128 -16.00 -1.31 22.33
N GLY A 129 -16.09 -1.77 21.08
CA GLY A 129 -16.28 -0.91 19.92
C GLY A 129 -15.09 -0.01 19.57
N GLN A 130 -14.01 -0.02 20.37
CA GLN A 130 -12.83 0.78 20.09
C GLN A 130 -12.02 0.18 18.95
N GLN A 131 -11.45 1.07 18.14
CA GLN A 131 -10.56 0.76 17.05
C GLN A 131 -9.21 1.45 17.27
N THR A 132 -8.13 0.80 16.88
CA THR A 132 -6.79 1.39 16.83
C THR A 132 -6.02 0.89 15.63
N ASP A 133 -5.21 1.78 15.04
CA ASP A 133 -4.39 1.47 13.88
C ASP A 133 -2.91 1.56 14.26
N CYS A 134 -2.07 0.70 13.69
CA CYS A 134 -0.62 0.77 13.84
C CYS A 134 0.10 0.25 12.60
N VAL A 135 1.39 0.54 12.46
CA VAL A 135 2.18 0.15 11.28
C VAL A 135 3.27 -0.84 11.67
N VAL A 136 3.40 -1.89 10.87
CA VAL A 136 4.49 -2.87 10.92
C VAL A 136 5.37 -2.68 9.69
N GLY A 137 6.67 -2.54 9.90
CA GLY A 137 7.65 -2.51 8.82
C GLY A 137 8.28 -3.89 8.62
N VAL A 138 8.34 -4.37 7.38
CA VAL A 138 8.95 -5.65 7.02
C VAL A 138 9.99 -5.42 5.92
N GLU A 139 11.26 -5.72 6.21
CA GLU A 139 12.33 -5.79 5.22
C GLU A 139 12.51 -7.25 4.81
N PHE A 140 12.31 -7.56 3.53
CA PHE A 140 12.56 -8.87 2.95
C PHE A 140 14.01 -9.05 2.50
N THR A 141 14.46 -10.29 2.32
CA THR A 141 15.82 -10.57 1.82
C THR A 141 16.04 -10.07 0.38
N SER A 142 14.99 -10.06 -0.44
CA SER A 142 14.99 -9.56 -1.82
C SER A 142 13.63 -8.96 -2.22
N PRO A 143 13.57 -8.10 -3.25
CA PRO A 143 12.30 -7.68 -3.85
C PRO A 143 11.67 -8.82 -4.68
N SER A 144 10.40 -8.67 -5.11
CA SER A 144 9.67 -9.67 -5.88
C SER A 144 8.94 -9.10 -7.10
N ASP A 145 9.15 -9.70 -8.26
CA ASP A 145 8.39 -9.40 -9.48
C ASP A 145 7.17 -10.33 -9.69
N ARG A 146 6.88 -11.20 -8.72
CA ARG A 146 5.83 -12.22 -8.82
C ARG A 146 4.86 -12.12 -7.64
N ASP A 147 3.60 -12.39 -7.91
CA ASP A 147 2.58 -12.46 -6.86
C ASP A 147 2.87 -13.59 -5.87
N GLY A 148 2.66 -13.32 -4.59
CA GLY A 148 2.76 -14.31 -3.53
C GLY A 148 4.16 -14.84 -3.22
N SER A 149 5.24 -14.29 -3.77
CA SER A 149 6.59 -14.76 -3.44
C SER A 149 7.11 -14.18 -2.11
N LEU A 150 6.67 -12.99 -1.71
CA LEU A 150 6.94 -12.42 -0.39
C LEU A 150 5.95 -12.98 0.63
N GLN A 151 6.44 -13.41 1.79
CA GLN A 151 5.58 -13.91 2.86
C GLN A 151 6.12 -13.56 4.23
N VAL A 152 5.23 -13.07 5.08
CA VAL A 152 5.49 -12.87 6.51
C VAL A 152 4.37 -13.51 7.33
N LYS A 153 4.77 -14.24 8.39
CA LYS A 153 3.85 -14.90 9.31
C LYS A 153 3.92 -14.21 10.66
N PHE A 154 2.76 -13.89 11.21
CA PHE A 154 2.63 -13.31 12.54
C PHE A 154 1.75 -14.18 13.44
N ASP A 155 1.99 -14.10 14.74
CA ASP A 155 0.99 -14.44 15.74
C ASP A 155 0.46 -13.13 16.34
N ILE A 156 -0.83 -12.86 16.17
CA ILE A 156 -1.53 -11.76 16.83
C ILE A 156 -1.96 -12.26 18.20
N LYS A 157 -1.26 -11.84 19.26
CA LYS A 157 -1.57 -12.21 20.64
C LYS A 157 -2.51 -11.19 21.26
N PHE A 158 -3.46 -11.66 22.05
CA PHE A 158 -4.42 -10.82 22.79
C PHE A 158 -4.93 -11.59 24.02
N GLY A 159 -4.74 -11.04 25.21
CA GLY A 159 -5.06 -11.71 26.47
C GLY A 159 -4.31 -13.03 26.60
N SER A 160 -5.06 -14.14 26.71
CA SER A 160 -4.54 -15.52 26.67
C SER A 160 -4.60 -16.16 25.28
N GLY A 161 -5.22 -15.50 24.31
CA GLY A 161 -5.40 -15.98 22.94
C GLY A 161 -4.26 -15.59 22.00
N ALA A 162 -4.15 -16.33 20.90
CA ALA A 162 -3.28 -16.00 19.78
C ALA A 162 -3.92 -16.45 18.46
N MET A 163 -3.80 -15.64 17.41
CA MET A 163 -4.25 -15.98 16.07
C MET A 163 -3.06 -15.95 15.11
N PRO A 164 -2.66 -17.08 14.50
CA PRO A 164 -1.66 -17.07 13.45
C PRO A 164 -2.24 -16.43 12.19
N VAL A 165 -1.50 -15.52 11.58
CA VAL A 165 -1.84 -14.90 10.30
C VAL A 165 -0.69 -15.00 9.33
N ASP A 166 -1.04 -15.24 8.06
CA ASP A 166 -0.11 -15.37 6.95
C ASP A 166 -0.39 -14.23 5.96
N ILE A 167 0.56 -13.32 5.82
CA ILE A 167 0.41 -12.11 5.01
C ILE A 167 1.32 -12.19 3.80
N ARG A 168 0.70 -12.05 2.63
CA ARG A 168 1.37 -12.02 1.33
C ARG A 168 0.94 -10.74 0.60
N PRO A 169 1.83 -9.76 0.39
CA PRO A 169 1.50 -8.63 -0.48
C PRO A 169 1.24 -9.13 -1.89
N SER A 170 0.21 -8.57 -2.53
CA SER A 170 -0.04 -8.85 -3.94
C SER A 170 0.98 -8.13 -4.81
N LEU A 171 1.12 -8.53 -6.07
CA LEU A 171 1.93 -7.75 -7.00
C LEU A 171 1.45 -6.29 -7.12
N GLY A 172 0.14 -6.03 -7.03
CA GLY A 172 -0.40 -4.66 -7.05
C GLY A 172 0.09 -3.79 -5.89
N ASP A 173 0.37 -4.39 -4.73
CA ASP A 173 0.92 -3.71 -3.56
C ASP A 173 2.41 -3.40 -3.70
N LEU A 174 3.12 -4.18 -4.53
CA LEU A 174 4.58 -4.12 -4.67
C LEU A 174 5.05 -3.31 -5.88
N ILE A 175 4.16 -3.03 -6.84
CA ILE A 175 4.48 -2.18 -7.99
C ILE A 175 4.96 -0.82 -7.50
N LEU A 176 5.99 -0.30 -8.16
CA LEU A 176 6.51 1.03 -7.89
C LEU A 176 5.95 2.02 -8.93
N PRO A 177 5.43 3.18 -8.50
CA PRO A 177 4.91 4.18 -9.42
C PRO A 177 6.03 4.71 -10.32
N CYS A 178 5.73 4.95 -11.59
CA CYS A 178 6.67 5.54 -12.54
C CYS A 178 5.96 6.52 -13.48
N LYS A 179 6.71 7.42 -14.11
CA LYS A 179 6.16 8.38 -15.08
C LYS A 179 6.58 7.98 -16.50
N ARG A 180 5.62 8.00 -17.43
CA ARG A 180 5.81 7.79 -18.88
C ARG A 180 4.96 8.77 -19.67
N SER A 181 5.37 9.09 -20.89
CA SER A 181 4.57 9.89 -21.82
C SER A 181 3.52 9.02 -22.52
N SER A 182 2.49 9.64 -23.09
CA SER A 182 1.50 8.94 -23.92
C SER A 182 2.14 8.30 -25.15
N SER A 183 3.13 8.96 -25.77
CA SER A 183 3.84 8.44 -26.94
C SER A 183 4.66 7.19 -26.62
N ASP A 184 5.36 7.17 -25.48
CA ASP A 184 6.10 6.00 -25.01
C ASP A 184 5.14 4.85 -24.70
N PHE A 185 4.04 5.13 -24.00
CA PHE A 185 3.01 4.13 -23.71
C PHE A 185 2.48 3.47 -24.99
N ASP A 186 2.09 4.26 -25.98
CA ASP A 186 1.54 3.74 -27.23
C ASP A 186 2.59 2.93 -28.02
N THR A 187 3.84 3.38 -28.03
CA THR A 187 4.96 2.66 -28.65
C THR A 187 5.18 1.29 -27.99
N GLN A 188 5.21 1.26 -26.65
CA GLN A 188 5.49 0.02 -25.90
C GLN A 188 4.31 -0.96 -25.96
N MET A 189 3.08 -0.47 -25.86
CA MET A 189 1.87 -1.29 -26.03
C MET A 189 1.74 -1.88 -27.44
N GLY A 190 2.31 -1.22 -28.45
CA GLY A 190 2.42 -1.72 -29.83
C GLY A 190 3.64 -2.59 -30.11
N ARG A 191 4.58 -2.72 -29.16
CA ARG A 191 5.72 -3.65 -29.22
C ARG A 191 5.42 -4.95 -28.47
N LEU A 192 4.79 -4.84 -27.30
CA LEU A 192 4.57 -5.95 -26.37
C LEU A 192 3.38 -6.81 -26.82
N HIS A 193 3.70 -8.04 -27.24
CA HIS A 193 2.74 -8.99 -27.81
C HIS A 193 2.97 -10.42 -27.31
N GLY A 194 2.09 -11.34 -27.70
CA GLY A 194 2.18 -12.75 -27.29
C GLY A 194 2.16 -12.89 -25.77
N PHE A 195 3.13 -13.62 -25.21
CA PHE A 195 3.23 -13.88 -23.77
C PHE A 195 3.44 -12.62 -22.91
N GLN A 196 3.89 -11.52 -23.50
CA GLN A 196 4.11 -10.25 -22.82
C GLN A 196 2.82 -9.43 -22.65
N ARG A 197 1.69 -9.92 -23.17
CA ARG A 197 0.42 -9.22 -23.20
C ARG A 197 -0.70 -10.14 -22.73
N VAL A 198 -1.40 -9.73 -21.68
CA VAL A 198 -2.54 -10.44 -21.13
C VAL A 198 -3.78 -9.57 -21.29
N GLU A 199 -4.82 -10.11 -21.90
CA GLU A 199 -6.09 -9.42 -22.13
C GLU A 199 -7.21 -10.08 -21.32
N SER A 200 -8.13 -9.28 -20.80
CA SER A 200 -9.35 -9.74 -20.15
C SER A 200 -10.48 -8.74 -20.34
N SER A 201 -11.71 -9.20 -20.19
CA SER A 201 -12.88 -8.33 -20.05
C SER A 201 -13.21 -8.13 -18.57
N ILE A 202 -13.67 -6.91 -18.23
CA ILE A 202 -14.17 -6.54 -16.90
C ILE A 202 -15.54 -5.88 -17.04
N LYS A 203 -16.42 -6.09 -16.06
CA LYS A 203 -17.74 -5.46 -15.98
C LYS A 203 -17.76 -4.55 -14.77
N ALA A 204 -17.74 -3.25 -15.01
CA ALA A 204 -17.83 -2.23 -13.97
C ALA A 204 -18.36 -0.96 -14.62
N GLU A 205 -18.86 -0.03 -13.80
CA GLU A 205 -19.16 1.32 -14.26
C GLU A 205 -17.88 2.03 -14.69
N TRP A 206 -17.95 2.80 -15.78
CA TRP A 206 -16.78 3.53 -16.28
C TRP A 206 -16.38 4.66 -15.31
N GLU A 207 -17.38 5.29 -14.70
CA GLU A 207 -17.19 6.29 -13.65
C GLU A 207 -16.59 5.63 -12.40
N GLY A 208 -15.52 6.22 -11.86
CA GLY A 208 -14.81 5.66 -10.69
C GLY A 208 -13.86 4.49 -10.99
N LEU A 209 -13.90 3.89 -12.19
CA LEU A 209 -13.03 2.75 -12.54
C LEU A 209 -11.54 3.04 -12.38
N ALA A 210 -11.13 4.26 -12.71
CA ALA A 210 -9.74 4.68 -12.53
C ALA A 210 -9.30 4.65 -11.06
N GLN A 211 -10.20 5.00 -10.15
CA GLN A 211 -9.94 4.99 -8.71
C GLN A 211 -9.81 3.55 -8.20
N LEU A 212 -10.71 2.65 -8.60
CA LEU A 212 -10.64 1.22 -8.25
C LEU A 212 -9.31 0.58 -8.70
N ILE A 213 -8.81 0.95 -9.89
CA ILE A 213 -7.52 0.45 -10.39
C ILE A 213 -6.36 0.95 -9.52
N LEU A 214 -6.38 2.22 -9.10
CA LEU A 214 -5.32 2.82 -8.27
C LEU A 214 -5.36 2.31 -6.82
N GLU A 215 -6.54 1.95 -6.31
CA GLU A 215 -6.68 1.26 -5.02
C GLU A 215 -6.14 -0.17 -5.11
N ALA A 216 -6.41 -0.87 -6.20
CA ALA A 216 -5.94 -2.24 -6.42
C ALA A 216 -4.43 -2.32 -6.62
N ALA A 217 -3.81 -1.35 -7.28
CA ALA A 217 -2.38 -1.37 -7.59
C ALA A 217 -1.72 0.02 -7.57
N ALA A 218 -0.47 0.07 -7.11
CA ALA A 218 0.36 1.29 -7.00
C ALA A 218 0.83 1.85 -8.37
N LEU A 219 -0.10 2.05 -9.29
CA LEU A 219 0.14 2.52 -10.65
C LEU A 219 0.08 4.04 -10.73
N THR A 220 0.63 4.59 -11.80
CA THR A 220 0.51 6.01 -12.16
C THR A 220 -0.34 6.16 -13.41
N LYS A 221 -1.41 6.96 -13.34
CA LYS A 221 -2.25 7.28 -14.50
C LYS A 221 -1.49 8.20 -15.45
N ILE A 222 -1.53 7.90 -16.75
CA ILE A 222 -0.90 8.76 -17.77
C ILE A 222 -1.76 10.00 -18.02
N LYS A 223 -1.11 11.16 -17.99
CA LYS A 223 -1.75 12.45 -18.27
C LYS A 223 -2.21 12.52 -19.73
N GLY A 224 -3.36 13.16 -19.97
CA GLY A 224 -3.90 13.30 -21.33
C GLY A 224 -4.43 12.00 -21.93
N SER A 225 -4.78 11.02 -21.10
CA SER A 225 -5.48 9.82 -21.55
C SER A 225 -6.86 10.20 -22.12
N PRO A 226 -7.30 9.62 -23.26
CA PRO A 226 -8.64 9.82 -23.80
C PRO A 226 -9.75 9.47 -22.78
N SER A 227 -10.93 10.07 -22.91
CA SER A 227 -12.04 9.87 -21.97
C SER A 227 -12.57 8.42 -21.93
N ASP A 228 -12.41 7.69 -23.03
CA ASP A 228 -12.83 6.29 -23.23
C ASP A 228 -11.66 5.29 -23.07
N HIS A 229 -10.47 5.77 -22.68
CA HIS A 229 -9.27 4.95 -22.58
C HIS A 229 -8.44 5.31 -21.36
N LEU A 230 -8.51 4.49 -20.31
CA LEU A 230 -7.67 4.63 -19.14
C LEU A 230 -6.29 3.97 -19.39
N ARG A 231 -5.22 4.69 -19.09
CA ARG A 231 -3.84 4.24 -19.27
C ARG A 231 -3.05 4.44 -17.99
N PHE A 232 -2.37 3.40 -17.53
CA PHE A 232 -1.56 3.41 -16.32
C PHE A 232 -0.23 2.72 -16.53
N VAL A 233 0.75 3.10 -15.72
CA VAL A 233 2.10 2.53 -15.74
C VAL A 233 2.63 2.28 -14.34
N GLY A 234 3.51 1.31 -14.20
CA GLY A 234 4.28 1.05 -13.00
C GLY A 234 5.56 0.30 -13.33
N THR A 235 6.37 0.00 -12.32
CA THR A 235 7.60 -0.77 -12.47
C THR A 235 7.65 -1.92 -11.47
N LEU A 236 8.24 -3.04 -11.89
CA LEU A 236 8.43 -4.20 -11.04
C LEU A 236 9.57 -3.93 -10.04
N PRO A 237 9.43 -4.34 -8.77
CA PRO A 237 10.34 -3.91 -7.70
C PRO A 237 11.73 -4.56 -7.77
N ALA A 238 11.90 -5.72 -8.42
CA ALA A 238 13.20 -6.37 -8.54
C ALA A 238 13.89 -6.03 -9.87
N SER A 239 13.19 -6.15 -10.99
CA SER A 239 13.78 -5.90 -12.32
C SER A 239 13.73 -4.44 -12.77
N SER A 240 12.87 -3.62 -12.17
CA SER A 240 12.50 -2.28 -12.69
C SER A 240 11.85 -2.30 -14.07
N ASP A 241 11.45 -3.48 -14.59
CA ASP A 241 10.74 -3.57 -15.85
C ASP A 241 9.41 -2.83 -15.76
N THR A 242 9.05 -2.14 -16.83
CA THR A 242 7.79 -1.38 -16.85
C THR A 242 6.61 -2.32 -17.10
N VAL A 243 5.52 -2.07 -16.38
CA VAL A 243 4.21 -2.68 -16.61
C VAL A 243 3.27 -1.60 -17.13
N TYR A 244 2.56 -1.92 -18.20
CA TYR A 244 1.60 -1.04 -18.85
C TYR A 244 0.20 -1.61 -18.67
N VAL A 245 -0.75 -0.80 -18.21
CA VAL A 245 -2.14 -1.18 -18.03
C VAL A 245 -3.02 -0.28 -18.88
N SER A 246 -3.88 -0.87 -19.69
CA SER A 246 -4.81 -0.19 -20.56
C SER A 246 -6.21 -0.73 -20.33
N VAL A 247 -7.18 0.14 -20.06
CA VAL A 247 -8.60 -0.20 -20.06
C VAL A 247 -9.31 0.64 -21.11
N LYS A 248 -9.88 -0.01 -22.12
CA LYS A 248 -10.70 0.65 -23.13
C LYS A 248 -12.18 0.42 -22.84
N GLN A 249 -12.96 1.49 -22.89
CA GLN A 249 -14.40 1.43 -22.73
C GLN A 249 -15.00 0.57 -23.84
N GLY A 250 -16.03 -0.20 -23.49
CA GLY A 250 -16.73 -1.10 -24.39
C GLY A 250 -18.21 -1.10 -24.03
N SER A 251 -19.06 -1.51 -24.97
CA SER A 251 -20.52 -1.40 -24.85
C SER A 251 -21.12 -2.35 -23.81
N SER A 252 -20.54 -3.53 -23.60
CA SER A 252 -21.03 -4.55 -22.66
C SER A 252 -20.02 -4.96 -21.59
N ALA A 253 -18.73 -4.80 -21.89
CA ALA A 253 -17.61 -5.01 -20.98
C ALA A 253 -16.44 -4.15 -21.43
N HIS A 254 -15.62 -3.71 -20.49
CA HIS A 254 -14.41 -2.97 -20.80
C HIS A 254 -13.25 -3.93 -21.07
N LYS A 255 -12.38 -3.57 -22.02
CA LYS A 255 -11.22 -4.38 -22.39
C LYS A 255 -10.03 -3.97 -21.54
N LEU A 256 -9.67 -4.81 -20.58
CA LEU A 256 -8.44 -4.71 -19.79
C LEU A 256 -7.29 -5.39 -20.53
N VAL A 257 -6.17 -4.69 -20.63
CA VAL A 257 -4.93 -5.19 -21.20
C VAL A 257 -3.79 -4.83 -20.25
N VAL A 258 -2.96 -5.81 -19.92
CA VAL A 258 -1.71 -5.59 -19.19
C VAL A 258 -0.55 -6.11 -20.01
N CYS A 259 0.48 -5.29 -20.17
CA CYS A 259 1.70 -5.64 -20.88
C CYS A 259 2.92 -5.50 -19.98
N SER A 260 3.84 -6.45 -20.05
CA SER A 260 5.16 -6.40 -19.40
C SER A 260 6.11 -7.38 -20.08
N ASP A 261 7.41 -7.07 -20.11
CA ASP A 261 8.43 -8.02 -20.54
C ASP A 261 8.47 -9.26 -19.61
N ASN A 262 7.94 -9.17 -18.38
CA ASN A 262 7.71 -10.30 -17.49
C ASN A 262 6.25 -10.81 -17.58
N ALA A 263 6.06 -11.92 -18.30
CA ALA A 263 4.73 -12.52 -18.52
C ALA A 263 3.99 -12.91 -17.24
N LEU A 264 4.71 -13.38 -16.21
CA LEU A 264 4.11 -13.77 -14.93
C LEU A 264 3.57 -12.53 -14.21
N ALA A 265 4.31 -11.43 -14.25
CA ALA A 265 3.87 -10.17 -13.67
C ALA A 265 2.61 -9.63 -14.36
N ALA A 266 2.58 -9.67 -15.70
CA ALA A 266 1.41 -9.25 -16.46
C ALA A 266 0.15 -10.07 -16.08
N ASN A 267 0.27 -11.39 -16.01
CA ASN A 267 -0.83 -12.27 -15.62
C ASN A 267 -1.27 -12.05 -14.17
N SER A 268 -0.31 -11.95 -13.24
CA SER A 268 -0.57 -11.65 -11.84
C SER A 268 -1.34 -10.34 -11.66
N LEU A 269 -0.91 -9.27 -12.36
CA LEU A 269 -1.56 -7.97 -12.25
C LEU A 269 -2.97 -7.97 -12.84
N VAL A 270 -3.21 -8.65 -13.98
CA VAL A 270 -4.58 -8.84 -14.50
C VAL A 270 -5.47 -9.47 -13.44
N ASN A 271 -5.00 -10.52 -12.76
CA ASN A 271 -5.79 -11.20 -11.73
C ASN A 271 -6.06 -10.31 -10.51
N VAL A 272 -5.09 -9.49 -10.09
CA VAL A 272 -5.28 -8.49 -9.03
C VAL A 272 -6.36 -7.48 -9.43
N LEU A 273 -6.22 -6.87 -10.60
CA LEU A 273 -7.17 -5.85 -11.07
C LEU A 273 -8.58 -6.41 -11.27
N LYS A 274 -8.71 -7.60 -11.85
CA LYS A 274 -10.02 -8.25 -12.03
C LYS A 274 -10.72 -8.49 -10.71
N ARG A 275 -10.01 -9.00 -9.69
CA ARG A 275 -10.60 -9.28 -8.37
C ARG A 275 -11.04 -8.01 -7.65
N ALA A 276 -10.36 -6.89 -7.87
CA ALA A 276 -10.73 -5.62 -7.24
C ALA A 276 -11.91 -4.93 -7.94
N ILE A 277 -12.09 -5.18 -9.24
CA ILE A 277 -13.12 -4.52 -10.06
C ILE A 277 -14.42 -5.34 -10.15
N SER A 278 -14.34 -6.67 -10.07
CA SER A 278 -15.50 -7.57 -10.18
C SER A 278 -16.24 -7.71 -8.86
#